data_AF-A0A507ZUN8-F1
#
_entry.id   AF-A0A507ZUN8-F1
#
_cell.length_a   1.000
_cell.length_b   1.000
_cell.length_c   1.000
_cell.angle_alpha   90.00
_cell.angle_beta   90.00
_cell.angle_gamma   90.00
#
_symmetry.space_group_name_H-M   'P 1'
#
loop_
_entity.id
_entity.type
_entity.pdbx_description
1 polymer ?
#
loop_
_entity_poly.entity_id
_entity_poly.type
_entity_poly.pdbx_seq_one_letter_code
_entity_poly.pdbx_strand_id
1 'polypeptide(L)'
;MASCERDDFLEKELQTGSYPVKYSTKTYQELENNTAFTSTFTALRQHFDAAATSLQARGSYLEDQYGFSIDSSVVEVAKTDKYTSYTMYISRAEHPTHYFENLVIEVTDTAATKAYVVQYFPTSSIKPVPEHDSYAFGYDFNFIPIKYNEGSKIDAGGCTPITVTICYESWGDGSDTPHLKTELCNNPLYLTSYIIGGNCAGNSGDGPSFPNDSPTQGNNSGPSYPYNPGGGGPNNNGNTTITNPLLCYKTQVDCPPELENWDTLKDPCDKITDLFEDFPSYKSELISLAAKTSEQVENGIFIDESSNHVQDMPQGESGKIIFSNNPEYAYISFAHTHDASGTYSVFSWDDLALIARAAENGKIETNKFVAFLITAKGTRYALTIEDVSKLTDFLYQPSSSVGAQVDVSKMLKTNAIYEKYYEAKNAVIKKNNNNNEAVQKAFLQMLKDNDAGVEIFNVDVTFNNFQKLTLESDNTTITPTECNQ
;
A
#
# COMPACT_ATOMS: atom_id res chain seq x y z
N MET A 1 -24.64 -55.36 -41.15
CA MET A 1 -24.59 -56.00 -39.81
C MET A 1 -23.61 -55.16 -38.99
N ALA A 2 -24.05 -54.18 -38.19
CA ALA A 2 -24.55 -54.29 -36.80
C ALA A 2 -23.67 -55.21 -35.95
N SER A 3 -23.17 -54.90 -34.75
CA SER A 3 -23.27 -53.78 -33.78
C SER A 3 -21.93 -53.75 -33.00
N CYS A 4 -21.55 -52.79 -32.14
CA CYS A 4 -22.16 -52.34 -30.89
C CYS A 4 -21.41 -51.10 -30.35
N GLU A 5 -22.12 -50.32 -29.55
CA GLU A 5 -21.75 -49.05 -28.91
C GLU A 5 -20.53 -49.12 -27.96
N ARG A 6 -19.94 -47.95 -27.72
CA ARG A 6 -19.50 -47.57 -26.37
C ARG A 6 -19.64 -46.06 -26.16
N ASP A 7 -20.73 -45.69 -25.49
CA ASP A 7 -20.89 -44.42 -24.79
C ASP A 7 -19.89 -44.30 -23.63
N ASP A 8 -19.71 -43.03 -23.23
CA ASP A 8 -19.14 -42.51 -21.98
C ASP A 8 -17.63 -42.63 -21.75
N PHE A 9 -16.97 -41.46 -21.71
CA PHE A 9 -16.24 -41.00 -20.51
C PHE A 9 -15.92 -39.49 -20.60
N LEU A 10 -16.80 -38.72 -19.95
CA LEU A 10 -16.58 -37.58 -19.03
C LEU A 10 -15.56 -36.48 -19.37
N GLU A 11 -16.09 -35.26 -19.31
CA GLU A 11 -15.42 -33.97 -19.13
C GLU A 11 -14.24 -34.07 -18.16
N LYS A 12 -13.11 -33.52 -18.59
CA LYS A 12 -11.93 -33.36 -17.76
C LYS A 12 -12.04 -32.01 -17.06
N GLU A 13 -12.66 -31.99 -15.87
CA GLU A 13 -12.57 -30.87 -14.93
C GLU A 13 -11.08 -30.57 -14.66
N LEU A 14 -10.64 -29.38 -15.03
CA LEU A 14 -9.41 -28.77 -14.54
C LEU A 14 -9.78 -27.98 -13.28
N GLN A 15 -9.89 -28.67 -12.14
CA GLN A 15 -9.81 -28.02 -10.83
C GLN A 15 -8.33 -27.70 -10.55
N THR A 16 -7.97 -26.43 -10.63
CA THR A 16 -6.78 -25.93 -9.94
C THR A 16 -7.00 -26.17 -8.45
N GLY A 17 -6.03 -26.78 -7.76
CA GLY A 17 -6.15 -27.35 -6.42
C GLY A 17 -6.33 -26.32 -5.28
N SER A 18 -7.37 -25.51 -5.34
CA SER A 18 -7.88 -24.69 -4.25
C SER A 18 -8.98 -25.47 -3.52
N TYR A 19 -8.83 -25.69 -2.22
CA TYR A 19 -9.92 -26.27 -1.42
C TYR A 19 -11.15 -25.37 -1.55
N PRO A 20 -12.37 -25.90 -1.74
CA PRO A 20 -13.56 -25.06 -1.81
C PRO A 20 -13.73 -24.31 -0.48
N VAL A 21 -13.37 -23.02 -0.47
CA VAL A 21 -13.49 -22.17 0.70
C VAL A 21 -14.91 -21.63 0.80
N LYS A 22 -15.57 -21.87 1.93
CA LYS A 22 -16.88 -21.29 2.24
C LYS A 22 -16.69 -20.09 3.15
N TYR A 23 -17.21 -18.94 2.73
CA TYR A 23 -17.21 -17.73 3.53
C TYR A 23 -18.57 -17.53 4.18
N SER A 24 -18.58 -16.97 5.38
CA SER A 24 -19.81 -16.58 6.07
C SER A 24 -19.47 -15.56 7.16
N THR A 25 -20.42 -14.70 7.47
CA THR A 25 -20.29 -13.73 8.55
C THR A 25 -21.01 -14.22 9.82
N LYS A 26 -20.42 -13.97 10.99
CA LYS A 26 -20.94 -14.36 12.32
C LYS A 26 -20.71 -13.27 13.36
N THR A 27 -21.50 -13.29 14.42
CA THR A 27 -21.26 -12.52 15.66
C THR A 27 -20.55 -13.39 16.71
N TYR A 28 -19.93 -12.78 17.73
CA TYR A 28 -19.41 -13.54 18.87
C TYR A 28 -20.47 -14.41 19.53
N GLN A 29 -21.70 -13.89 19.69
CA GLN A 29 -22.79 -14.61 20.32
C GLN A 29 -23.18 -15.89 19.55
N GLU A 30 -23.17 -15.85 18.22
CA GLU A 30 -23.39 -17.04 17.39
C GLU A 30 -22.24 -18.06 17.53
N LEU A 31 -21.02 -17.57 17.77
CA LEU A 31 -19.84 -18.41 17.94
C LEU A 31 -19.67 -18.97 19.37
N GLU A 32 -20.40 -18.46 20.38
CA GLU A 32 -20.37 -18.99 21.76
C GLU A 32 -20.76 -20.47 21.85
N ASN A 33 -21.56 -20.95 20.90
CA ASN A 33 -21.98 -22.36 20.85
C ASN A 33 -21.14 -23.19 19.86
N ASN A 34 -20.20 -22.56 19.14
CA ASN A 34 -19.31 -23.27 18.22
C ASN A 34 -18.15 -23.89 19.00
N THR A 35 -18.12 -25.21 19.12
CA THR A 35 -17.11 -25.94 19.89
C THR A 35 -15.69 -25.76 19.35
N ALA A 36 -15.50 -25.62 18.04
CA ALA A 36 -14.19 -25.39 17.44
C ALA A 36 -13.67 -23.98 17.77
N PHE A 37 -14.51 -22.96 17.62
CA PHE A 37 -14.16 -21.59 17.98
C PHE A 37 -13.93 -21.42 19.48
N THR A 38 -14.86 -21.90 20.30
CA THR A 38 -14.77 -21.78 21.75
C THR A 38 -13.61 -22.58 22.33
N SER A 39 -13.28 -23.76 21.82
CA SER A 39 -12.11 -24.53 22.27
C SER A 39 -10.81 -23.81 21.91
N THR A 40 -10.76 -23.14 20.76
CA THR A 40 -9.63 -22.33 20.31
C THR A 40 -9.42 -21.10 21.18
N PHE A 41 -10.47 -20.31 21.40
CA PHE A 41 -10.42 -19.18 22.35
C PHE A 41 -10.17 -19.65 23.80
N THR A 42 -10.61 -20.86 24.14
CA THR A 42 -10.28 -21.47 25.45
C THR A 42 -8.82 -21.89 25.51
N ALA A 43 -8.25 -22.44 24.43
CA ALA A 43 -6.83 -22.80 24.37
C ALA A 43 -5.96 -21.55 24.43
N LEU A 44 -6.31 -20.50 23.68
CA LEU A 44 -5.75 -19.16 23.83
C LEU A 44 -5.76 -18.72 25.30
N ARG A 45 -6.90 -18.88 26.00
CA ARG A 45 -7.04 -18.55 27.43
C ARG A 45 -6.31 -19.46 28.43
N GLN A 46 -6.32 -20.79 28.23
CA GLN A 46 -5.78 -21.79 29.17
C GLN A 46 -4.28 -21.60 29.42
N HIS A 47 -3.63 -20.83 28.56
CA HIS A 47 -2.22 -20.47 28.65
C HIS A 47 -1.97 -19.14 29.38
N PHE A 48 -3.02 -18.44 29.83
CA PHE A 48 -2.92 -17.06 30.32
C PHE A 48 -3.71 -16.74 31.60
N ASP A 49 -4.95 -17.20 31.80
CA ASP A 49 -5.59 -17.32 33.14
C ASP A 49 -6.95 -18.08 33.11
N ALA A 50 -7.23 -18.89 34.13
CA ALA A 50 -8.31 -19.89 34.12
C ALA A 50 -9.71 -19.34 34.51
N ALA A 51 -9.93 -18.03 34.65
CA ALA A 51 -11.16 -17.49 35.30
C ALA A 51 -12.28 -16.92 34.38
N ALA A 52 -12.02 -16.54 33.11
CA ALA A 52 -13.00 -15.91 32.21
C ALA A 52 -14.13 -16.82 31.65
N THR A 53 -15.39 -16.65 32.06
CA THR A 53 -16.49 -17.56 31.66
C THR A 53 -17.13 -17.31 30.29
N SER A 54 -17.04 -16.10 29.72
CA SER A 54 -17.62 -15.73 28.41
C SER A 54 -16.55 -15.49 27.32
N LEU A 55 -16.96 -15.40 26.05
CA LEU A 55 -16.04 -15.05 24.94
C LEU A 55 -15.47 -13.64 25.08
N GLN A 56 -16.28 -12.67 25.51
CA GLN A 56 -15.83 -11.28 25.76
C GLN A 56 -14.69 -11.23 26.79
N ALA A 57 -14.81 -12.00 27.87
CA ALA A 57 -13.76 -12.09 28.88
C ALA A 57 -12.49 -12.84 28.42
N ARG A 58 -12.54 -13.54 27.28
CA ARG A 58 -11.35 -14.15 26.64
C ARG A 58 -10.66 -13.17 25.69
N GLY A 59 -11.44 -12.33 25.01
CA GLY A 59 -10.93 -11.23 24.19
C GLY A 59 -10.10 -10.25 25.02
N SER A 60 -10.62 -9.84 26.19
CA SER A 60 -9.98 -8.86 27.07
C SER A 60 -8.53 -9.15 27.45
N TYR A 61 -8.13 -10.42 27.50
CA TYR A 61 -6.73 -10.76 27.79
C TYR A 61 -5.79 -10.50 26.61
N LEU A 62 -6.20 -10.87 25.38
CA LEU A 62 -5.42 -10.55 24.18
C LEU A 62 -5.32 -9.04 24.01
N GLU A 63 -6.42 -8.36 24.28
CA GLU A 63 -6.53 -6.91 24.29
C GLU A 63 -5.52 -6.27 25.26
N ASP A 64 -5.46 -6.76 26.51
CA ASP A 64 -4.51 -6.29 27.53
C ASP A 64 -3.04 -6.56 27.17
N GLN A 65 -2.72 -7.74 26.63
CA GLN A 65 -1.33 -8.12 26.33
C GLN A 65 -0.76 -7.42 25.10
N TYR A 66 -1.59 -7.23 24.08
CA TYR A 66 -1.14 -6.71 22.79
C TYR A 66 -1.58 -5.27 22.54
N GLY A 67 -2.32 -4.66 23.48
CA GLY A 67 -2.70 -3.24 23.43
C GLY A 67 -3.66 -2.91 22.29
N PHE A 68 -4.67 -3.75 22.07
CA PHE A 68 -5.75 -3.52 21.11
C PHE A 68 -7.11 -3.88 21.73
N SER A 69 -8.22 -3.56 21.06
CA SER A 69 -9.58 -3.99 21.38
C SER A 69 -10.12 -4.80 20.21
N ILE A 70 -10.82 -5.91 20.46
CA ILE A 70 -11.40 -6.75 19.41
C ILE A 70 -12.87 -6.35 19.21
N ASP A 71 -13.24 -6.06 17.97
CA ASP A 71 -14.65 -5.91 17.63
C ASP A 71 -15.34 -7.29 17.61
N SER A 72 -16.42 -7.40 18.38
CA SER A 72 -17.19 -8.65 18.51
C SER A 72 -18.49 -8.65 17.71
N SER A 73 -18.77 -7.57 16.99
CA SER A 73 -19.99 -7.38 16.22
C SER A 73 -19.98 -8.21 14.93
N VAL A 74 -18.82 -8.30 14.28
CA VAL A 74 -18.65 -9.00 13.00
C VAL A 74 -17.37 -9.84 12.99
N VAL A 75 -17.54 -11.11 12.63
CA VAL A 75 -16.48 -12.11 12.47
C VAL A 75 -16.63 -12.74 11.10
N GLU A 76 -15.62 -12.55 10.26
CA GLU A 76 -15.52 -13.21 8.96
C GLU A 76 -14.97 -14.62 9.14
N VAL A 77 -15.71 -15.62 8.66
CA VAL A 77 -15.37 -17.03 8.80
C VAL A 77 -15.07 -17.61 7.43
N ALA A 78 -13.83 -18.10 7.24
CA ALA A 78 -13.47 -18.86 6.05
C ALA A 78 -13.23 -20.33 6.42
N LYS A 79 -14.01 -21.23 5.82
CA LYS A 79 -13.99 -22.66 6.13
C LYS A 79 -13.56 -23.49 4.94
N THR A 80 -12.58 -24.35 5.15
CA THR A 80 -12.19 -25.42 4.23
C THR A 80 -12.53 -26.80 4.84
N ASP A 81 -12.21 -27.86 4.12
CA ASP A 81 -12.31 -29.24 4.64
C ASP A 81 -11.23 -29.58 5.68
N LYS A 82 -10.25 -28.68 5.93
CA LYS A 82 -9.09 -28.95 6.79
C LYS A 82 -8.95 -28.00 7.99
N TYR A 83 -9.46 -26.78 7.83
CA TYR A 83 -9.36 -25.74 8.85
C TYR A 83 -10.46 -24.70 8.68
N THR A 84 -10.71 -23.97 9.76
CA THR A 84 -11.57 -22.79 9.79
C THR A 84 -10.74 -21.62 10.29
N SER A 85 -10.80 -20.50 9.59
CA SER A 85 -10.22 -19.24 10.05
C SER A 85 -11.29 -18.23 10.41
N TYR A 86 -10.96 -17.40 11.39
CA TYR A 86 -11.79 -16.35 11.94
C TYR A 86 -11.03 -15.04 11.85
N THR A 87 -11.61 -14.05 11.17
CA THR A 87 -11.03 -12.72 11.02
C THR A 87 -11.91 -11.70 11.73
N MET A 88 -11.31 -10.91 12.61
CA MET A 88 -11.98 -9.91 13.43
C MET A 88 -11.24 -8.59 13.31
N TYR A 89 -11.98 -7.49 13.25
CA TYR A 89 -11.39 -6.16 13.31
C TYR A 89 -10.82 -5.91 14.70
N ILE A 90 -9.65 -5.27 14.77
CA ILE A 90 -9.10 -4.78 16.04
C ILE A 90 -8.79 -3.29 15.93
N SER A 91 -8.96 -2.58 17.03
CA SER A 91 -8.62 -1.16 17.16
C SER A 91 -7.60 -0.94 18.28
N ARG A 92 -6.85 0.15 18.23
CA ARG A 92 -5.92 0.56 19.29
C ARG A 92 -6.34 1.90 19.86
N ALA A 93 -5.88 2.21 21.07
CA ALA A 93 -6.18 3.48 21.73
C ALA A 93 -5.64 4.68 20.93
N GLU A 94 -4.47 4.52 20.32
CA GLU A 94 -3.98 5.41 19.27
C GLU A 94 -4.40 4.83 17.93
N HIS A 95 -5.34 5.51 17.26
CA HIS A 95 -5.84 5.08 15.96
C HIS A 95 -4.71 5.22 14.92
N PRO A 96 -4.29 4.12 14.27
CA PRO A 96 -3.37 4.23 13.17
C PRO A 96 -4.04 4.97 12.00
N THR A 97 -3.35 5.98 11.47
CA THR A 97 -3.83 6.84 10.38
C THR A 97 -3.68 6.17 9.00
N HIS A 98 -2.76 5.20 8.88
CA HIS A 98 -2.30 4.63 7.59
C HIS A 98 -2.55 3.14 7.38
N TYR A 99 -3.13 2.47 8.36
CA TYR A 99 -3.41 1.04 8.28
C TYR A 99 -4.60 0.66 9.12
N PHE A 100 -5.19 -0.49 8.81
CA PHE A 100 -6.15 -1.13 9.69
C PHE A 100 -5.66 -2.52 10.07
N GLU A 101 -6.12 -3.04 11.20
CA GLU A 101 -5.64 -4.30 11.72
C GLU A 101 -6.77 -5.31 11.86
N ASN A 102 -6.46 -6.58 11.61
CA ASN A 102 -7.33 -7.69 11.94
C ASN A 102 -6.62 -8.74 12.78
N LEU A 103 -7.34 -9.32 13.73
CA LEU A 103 -6.98 -10.56 14.39
C LEU A 103 -7.46 -11.74 13.53
N VAL A 104 -6.52 -12.55 13.04
CA VAL A 104 -6.79 -13.76 12.28
C VAL A 104 -6.43 -14.97 13.13
N ILE A 105 -7.40 -15.87 13.34
CA ILE A 105 -7.23 -17.10 14.09
C ILE A 105 -7.57 -18.29 13.20
N GLU A 106 -6.62 -19.21 13.00
CA GLU A 106 -6.81 -20.48 12.31
C GLU A 106 -6.98 -21.63 13.30
N VAL A 107 -7.95 -22.50 13.01
CA VAL A 107 -8.24 -23.73 13.75
C VAL A 107 -8.22 -24.90 12.79
N THR A 108 -7.34 -25.86 13.03
CA THR A 108 -7.30 -27.12 12.28
C THR A 108 -8.16 -28.20 12.94
N ASP A 109 -8.53 -29.24 12.19
CA ASP A 109 -9.26 -30.41 12.73
C ASP A 109 -8.50 -31.17 13.84
N THR A 110 -7.18 -30.94 13.96
CA THR A 110 -6.33 -31.50 15.02
C THR A 110 -6.25 -30.62 16.28
N ALA A 111 -7.02 -29.53 16.33
CA ALA A 111 -6.99 -28.49 17.37
C ALA A 111 -5.66 -27.72 17.49
N ALA A 112 -4.75 -27.85 16.51
CA ALA A 112 -3.65 -26.91 16.39
C ALA A 112 -4.21 -25.53 16.00
N THR A 113 -3.91 -24.53 16.82
CA THR A 113 -4.38 -23.15 16.71
C THR A 113 -3.24 -22.26 16.27
N LYS A 114 -3.49 -21.33 15.36
CA LYS A 114 -2.57 -20.24 15.04
C LYS A 114 -3.31 -18.91 15.14
N ALA A 115 -2.63 -17.86 15.60
CA ALA A 115 -3.23 -16.54 15.67
C ALA A 115 -2.21 -15.46 15.29
N TYR A 116 -2.70 -14.44 14.57
CA TYR A 116 -1.90 -13.38 13.98
C TYR A 116 -2.65 -12.07 14.07
N VAL A 117 -1.93 -10.97 14.29
CA VAL A 117 -2.40 -9.66 13.87
C VAL A 117 -1.89 -9.40 12.46
N VAL A 118 -2.81 -9.08 11.55
CA VAL A 118 -2.52 -8.65 10.19
C VAL A 118 -2.76 -7.15 10.12
N GLN A 119 -1.73 -6.40 9.79
CA GLN A 119 -1.83 -4.97 9.49
C GLN A 119 -1.96 -4.83 7.98
N TYR A 120 -2.96 -4.12 7.50
CA TYR A 120 -3.16 -3.83 6.08
C TYR A 120 -2.92 -2.34 5.86
N PHE A 121 -1.99 -2.02 4.96
CA PHE A 121 -1.64 -0.68 4.52
C PHE A 121 -2.21 -0.50 3.12
N PRO A 122 -3.42 0.04 2.95
CA PRO A 122 -3.96 0.19 1.61
C PRO A 122 -3.05 1.07 0.74
N THR A 123 -2.79 0.62 -0.48
CA THR A 123 -1.96 1.29 -1.49
C THR A 123 -2.81 1.95 -2.57
N SER A 124 -4.12 1.68 -2.56
CA SER A 124 -5.12 2.41 -3.34
C SER A 124 -6.33 2.72 -2.49
N SER A 125 -7.18 3.63 -2.97
CA SER A 125 -8.50 3.89 -2.37
C SER A 125 -9.32 2.60 -2.22
N ILE A 126 -10.07 2.54 -1.12
CA ILE A 126 -11.00 1.46 -0.83
C ILE A 126 -12.32 1.75 -1.51
N LYS A 127 -12.65 0.94 -2.52
CA LYS A 127 -13.88 1.07 -3.29
C LYS A 127 -14.91 0.06 -2.79
N PRO A 128 -16.08 0.48 -2.29
CA PRO A 128 -17.14 -0.46 -1.96
C PRO A 128 -17.61 -1.16 -3.25
N VAL A 129 -17.98 -2.44 -3.13
CA VAL A 129 -18.65 -3.24 -4.15
C VAL A 129 -19.96 -3.73 -3.55
N PRO A 130 -21.01 -2.88 -3.53
CA PRO A 130 -22.26 -3.16 -2.81
C PRO A 130 -22.96 -4.44 -3.28
N GLU A 131 -22.81 -4.79 -4.56
CA GLU A 131 -23.46 -5.94 -5.20
C GLU A 131 -23.03 -7.27 -4.57
N HIS A 132 -21.80 -7.33 -4.08
CA HIS A 132 -21.24 -8.48 -3.37
C HIS A 132 -21.01 -8.23 -1.89
N ASP A 133 -21.58 -7.15 -1.35
CA ASP A 133 -21.37 -6.72 0.03
C ASP A 133 -19.87 -6.67 0.39
N SER A 134 -19.05 -6.20 -0.55
CA SER A 134 -17.60 -6.31 -0.51
C SER A 134 -16.91 -4.98 -0.81
N TYR A 135 -15.61 -5.02 -1.06
CA TYR A 135 -14.76 -3.90 -1.36
C TYR A 135 -13.48 -4.33 -2.10
N ALA A 136 -12.90 -3.37 -2.82
CA ALA A 136 -11.70 -3.50 -3.61
C ALA A 136 -10.67 -2.43 -3.21
N PHE A 137 -9.44 -2.83 -2.95
CA PHE A 137 -8.35 -1.91 -2.60
C PHE A 137 -7.00 -2.62 -2.74
N GLY A 138 -6.01 -1.99 -3.35
CA GLY A 138 -4.61 -2.43 -3.24
C GLY A 138 -4.14 -2.30 -1.79
N TYR A 139 -3.27 -3.21 -1.35
CA TYR A 139 -2.68 -3.13 -0.02
C TYR A 139 -1.31 -3.80 0.06
N ASP A 140 -0.46 -3.23 0.91
CA ASP A 140 0.65 -3.91 1.56
C ASP A 140 0.21 -4.43 2.93
N PHE A 141 1.00 -5.31 3.53
CA PHE A 141 0.64 -5.91 4.82
C PHE A 141 1.85 -6.18 5.71
N ASN A 142 1.60 -6.29 7.01
CA ASN A 142 2.55 -6.81 7.98
C ASN A 142 1.89 -7.87 8.88
N PHE A 143 2.67 -8.84 9.33
CA PHE A 143 2.20 -9.91 10.21
C PHE A 143 2.91 -9.90 11.54
N ILE A 144 2.12 -9.87 12.60
CA ILE A 144 2.60 -9.98 13.97
C ILE A 144 2.06 -11.30 14.53
N PRO A 145 2.90 -12.35 14.65
CA PRO A 145 2.46 -13.60 15.25
C PRO A 145 2.17 -13.39 16.74
N ILE A 146 1.04 -13.91 17.20
CA ILE A 146 0.74 -13.95 18.63
C ILE A 146 1.60 -15.05 19.25
N LYS A 147 2.50 -14.67 20.16
CA LYS A 147 3.43 -15.58 20.84
C LYS A 147 2.72 -16.35 21.95
N TYR A 148 3.13 -17.61 22.13
CA TYR A 148 2.69 -18.52 23.18
C TYR A 148 3.90 -18.99 24.01
N ASN A 149 3.70 -19.36 25.27
CA ASN A 149 4.76 -19.88 26.15
C ASN A 149 5.27 -21.26 25.69
N GLU A 150 6.54 -21.59 26.01
CA GLU A 150 7.19 -22.86 25.64
C GLU A 150 6.38 -24.09 26.08
N GLY A 151 6.11 -25.02 25.13
CA GLY A 151 5.40 -26.28 25.37
C GLY A 151 4.02 -26.41 24.73
N SER A 152 3.50 -25.35 24.10
CA SER A 152 2.29 -25.39 23.28
C SER A 152 2.50 -26.17 21.97
N LYS A 153 1.52 -26.99 21.54
CA LYS A 153 1.43 -27.58 20.18
C LYS A 153 1.12 -26.52 19.11
N ILE A 154 1.79 -25.38 19.20
CA ILE A 154 1.60 -24.23 18.34
C ILE A 154 2.97 -23.89 17.78
N ASP A 155 3.07 -24.01 16.46
CA ASP A 155 4.30 -23.76 15.73
C ASP A 155 4.57 -22.25 15.71
N ALA A 156 5.34 -21.78 16.69
CA ALA A 156 5.77 -20.39 16.78
C ALA A 156 6.84 -20.01 15.75
N GLY A 157 7.14 -20.86 14.76
CA GLY A 157 8.16 -20.62 13.74
C GLY A 157 7.90 -21.22 12.36
N GLY A 158 6.76 -21.88 12.13
CA GLY A 158 6.41 -22.47 10.85
C GLY A 158 5.81 -21.45 9.90
N CYS A 159 6.52 -21.15 8.82
CA CYS A 159 6.03 -20.31 7.73
C CYS A 159 4.71 -20.87 7.15
N THR A 160 3.60 -20.26 7.55
CA THR A 160 2.27 -20.60 7.06
C THR A 160 1.88 -19.52 6.05
N PRO A 161 1.68 -19.87 4.77
CA PRO A 161 1.23 -18.89 3.81
C PRO A 161 -0.16 -18.38 4.14
N ILE A 162 -0.36 -17.07 4.14
CA ILE A 162 -1.67 -16.44 4.36
C ILE A 162 -2.29 -16.15 2.99
N THR A 163 -3.56 -16.44 2.82
CA THR A 163 -4.23 -16.39 1.53
C THR A 163 -5.51 -15.56 1.62
N VAL A 164 -5.71 -14.67 0.66
CA VAL A 164 -6.96 -13.94 0.45
C VAL A 164 -7.62 -14.45 -0.83
N THR A 165 -8.95 -14.59 -0.82
CA THR A 165 -9.69 -14.96 -2.02
C THR A 165 -10.35 -13.73 -2.63
N ILE A 166 -10.15 -13.54 -3.93
CA ILE A 166 -10.68 -12.43 -4.72
C ILE A 166 -11.74 -12.97 -5.68
N CYS A 167 -12.77 -12.18 -5.88
CA CYS A 167 -13.87 -12.40 -6.80
C CYS A 167 -13.80 -11.43 -7.99
N TYR A 168 -14.06 -11.96 -9.19
CA TYR A 168 -14.13 -11.25 -10.48
C TYR A 168 -15.52 -11.35 -11.12
N GLU A 169 -16.52 -11.84 -10.37
CA GLU A 169 -17.87 -12.04 -10.91
C GLU A 169 -18.48 -10.67 -11.22
N SER A 170 -19.00 -10.51 -12.43
CA SER A 170 -19.60 -9.29 -12.94
C SER A 170 -21.12 -9.43 -12.95
N TRP A 171 -21.84 -8.42 -12.49
CA TRP A 171 -23.30 -8.43 -12.37
C TRP A 171 -23.96 -7.43 -13.33
N GLY A 172 -24.09 -7.82 -14.60
CA GLY A 172 -25.06 -7.22 -15.54
C GLY A 172 -24.86 -5.75 -15.96
N ASP A 173 -24.03 -4.98 -15.27
CA ASP A 173 -23.64 -3.61 -15.59
C ASP A 173 -22.22 -3.50 -16.19
N GLY A 174 -21.47 -4.61 -16.21
CA GLY A 174 -20.16 -4.71 -16.83
C GLY A 174 -19.00 -4.24 -15.95
N SER A 175 -19.20 -4.06 -14.64
CA SER A 175 -18.10 -3.80 -13.71
C SER A 175 -17.40 -5.11 -13.34
N ASP A 176 -16.22 -5.34 -13.91
CA ASP A 176 -15.35 -6.49 -13.60
C ASP A 176 -14.41 -6.19 -12.42
N THR A 177 -14.78 -5.25 -11.54
CA THR A 177 -13.88 -4.76 -10.48
C THR A 177 -13.56 -5.91 -9.52
N PRO A 178 -12.28 -6.37 -9.45
CA PRO A 178 -11.94 -7.46 -8.56
C PRO A 178 -12.09 -7.00 -7.11
N HIS A 179 -12.62 -7.83 -6.22
CA HIS A 179 -12.91 -7.46 -4.83
C HIS A 179 -12.81 -8.67 -3.92
N LEU A 180 -12.84 -8.46 -2.60
CA LEU A 180 -12.76 -9.58 -1.65
C LEU A 180 -13.93 -10.55 -1.82
N LYS A 181 -13.67 -11.85 -1.80
CA LYS A 181 -14.73 -12.85 -1.88
C LYS A 181 -15.62 -12.80 -0.64
N THR A 182 -16.92 -12.71 -0.81
CA THR A 182 -17.91 -12.86 0.26
C THR A 182 -18.75 -14.13 0.06
N GLU A 183 -19.77 -14.33 0.88
CA GLU A 183 -20.78 -15.38 0.66
C GLU A 183 -21.64 -15.15 -0.58
N LEU A 184 -21.58 -13.97 -1.21
CA LEU A 184 -22.36 -13.63 -2.41
C LEU A 184 -21.64 -13.98 -3.71
N CYS A 185 -20.31 -14.16 -3.68
CA CYS A 185 -19.52 -14.59 -4.83
C CYS A 185 -19.03 -16.04 -4.67
N ASN A 186 -19.83 -16.98 -5.16
CA ASN A 186 -19.59 -18.43 -4.98
C ASN A 186 -19.23 -19.16 -6.27
N ASN A 187 -19.29 -18.49 -7.42
CA ASN A 187 -19.03 -19.13 -8.70
C ASN A 187 -17.53 -19.41 -8.88
N PRO A 188 -17.08 -20.67 -8.89
CA PRO A 188 -15.66 -21.01 -8.93
C PRO A 188 -14.92 -20.48 -10.17
N LEU A 189 -15.65 -20.17 -11.26
CA LEU A 189 -15.07 -19.62 -12.48
C LEU A 189 -14.53 -18.19 -12.32
N TYR A 190 -15.01 -17.47 -11.30
CA TYR A 190 -14.65 -16.08 -11.05
C TYR A 190 -13.83 -15.89 -9.77
N LEU A 191 -13.32 -16.98 -9.19
CA LEU A 191 -12.57 -16.93 -7.95
C LEU A 191 -11.09 -17.19 -8.20
N THR A 192 -10.25 -16.38 -7.56
CA THR A 192 -8.81 -16.64 -7.46
C THR A 192 -8.35 -16.42 -6.03
N SER A 193 -7.26 -17.07 -5.65
CA SER A 193 -6.69 -16.94 -4.31
C SER A 193 -5.25 -16.46 -4.41
N TYR A 194 -4.91 -15.43 -3.65
CA TYR A 194 -3.57 -14.85 -3.61
C TYR A 194 -2.91 -15.14 -2.27
N ILE A 195 -1.66 -15.59 -2.30
CA ILE A 195 -0.84 -15.68 -1.10
C ILE A 195 -0.36 -14.27 -0.77
N ILE A 196 -0.82 -13.74 0.36
CA ILE A 196 -0.50 -12.41 0.88
C ILE A 196 0.46 -12.50 2.06
N GLY A 197 1.28 -13.55 2.16
CA GLY A 197 2.10 -13.76 3.35
C GLY A 197 2.62 -15.17 3.51
N GLY A 198 3.65 -15.34 4.33
CA GLY A 198 4.26 -16.62 4.69
C GLY A 198 5.69 -16.72 4.20
N ASN A 199 6.65 -16.44 5.07
CA ASN A 199 8.06 -16.43 4.68
C ASN A 199 8.64 -17.86 4.64
N CYS A 200 8.22 -18.67 3.66
CA CYS A 200 8.81 -19.97 3.36
C CYS A 200 9.32 -19.96 1.92
N ALA A 201 10.60 -19.70 1.78
CA ALA A 201 11.36 -19.63 0.53
C ALA A 201 11.00 -18.44 -0.40
N GLY A 202 11.89 -17.44 -0.39
CA GLY A 202 12.40 -16.89 -1.64
C GLY A 202 11.65 -15.76 -2.35
N ASN A 203 10.42 -15.41 -1.99
CA ASN A 203 9.72 -14.29 -2.62
C ASN A 203 9.03 -13.40 -1.57
N SER A 204 9.54 -12.20 -1.36
CA SER A 204 8.74 -11.05 -0.94
C SER A 204 7.66 -10.82 -2.01
N GLY A 205 6.44 -11.29 -1.74
CA GLY A 205 5.31 -11.10 -2.64
C GLY A 205 4.78 -9.68 -2.49
N ASP A 206 4.88 -8.89 -3.55
CA ASP A 206 4.00 -7.75 -3.77
C ASP A 206 2.56 -8.25 -3.54
N GLY A 207 1.78 -7.56 -2.69
CA GLY A 207 0.35 -7.85 -2.55
C GLY A 207 -0.32 -7.72 -3.91
N PRO A 208 -1.38 -8.48 -4.23
CA PRO A 208 -2.08 -8.31 -5.50
C PRO A 208 -2.61 -6.88 -5.62
N SER A 209 -2.03 -6.08 -6.51
CA SER A 209 -2.60 -4.80 -6.93
C SER A 209 -3.89 -5.10 -7.70
N PHE A 210 -5.02 -4.54 -7.24
CA PHE A 210 -6.28 -4.63 -7.95
C PHE A 210 -6.16 -3.82 -9.25
N PRO A 211 -6.41 -4.39 -10.44
CA PRO A 211 -6.38 -3.62 -11.67
C PRO A 211 -7.47 -2.54 -11.60
N ASN A 212 -7.01 -1.29 -11.54
CA ASN A 212 -7.85 -0.11 -11.49
C ASN A 212 -8.01 0.39 -12.92
N ASP A 213 -8.90 -0.23 -13.70
CA ASP A 213 -9.21 0.27 -15.05
C ASP A 213 -10.72 0.40 -15.23
N SER A 214 -11.15 1.64 -15.43
CA SER A 214 -12.53 2.03 -15.74
C SER A 214 -12.77 1.80 -17.23
N PRO A 215 -13.88 1.17 -17.66
CA PRO A 215 -14.07 0.79 -19.05
C PRO A 215 -14.39 2.02 -19.90
N THR A 216 -13.43 2.49 -20.69
CA THR A 216 -13.73 3.38 -21.82
C THR A 216 -14.53 2.60 -22.86
N GLN A 217 -15.80 2.95 -23.03
CA GLN A 217 -16.70 2.41 -24.04
C GLN A 217 -16.12 2.59 -25.46
N GLY A 218 -15.95 1.47 -26.16
CA GLY A 218 -15.63 1.43 -27.59
C GLY A 218 -16.16 0.14 -28.22
N ASN A 219 -17.11 0.31 -29.15
CA ASN A 219 -17.92 -0.73 -29.79
C ASN A 219 -17.17 -1.93 -30.42
N ASN A 220 -17.79 -3.11 -30.25
CA ASN A 220 -17.87 -4.26 -31.17
C ASN A 220 -16.65 -4.59 -32.04
N SER A 221 -15.85 -5.55 -31.58
CA SER A 221 -15.48 -6.80 -32.28
C SER A 221 -14.59 -7.59 -31.33
N GLY A 222 -15.06 -8.72 -30.81
CA GLY A 222 -14.31 -9.51 -29.85
C GLY A 222 -12.92 -9.89 -30.37
N PRO A 223 -11.86 -9.77 -29.54
CA PRO A 223 -10.63 -10.52 -29.73
C PRO A 223 -10.58 -11.65 -28.69
N SER A 224 -10.34 -12.85 -29.20
CA SER A 224 -9.91 -14.01 -28.42
C SER A 224 -8.72 -13.66 -27.52
N TYR A 225 -8.87 -13.78 -26.21
CA TYR A 225 -7.71 -13.83 -25.32
C TYR A 225 -7.00 -15.18 -25.51
N PRO A 226 -5.70 -15.21 -25.83
CA PRO A 226 -4.93 -16.44 -25.77
C PRO A 226 -4.74 -16.81 -24.30
N TYR A 227 -5.57 -17.75 -23.85
CA TYR A 227 -5.41 -18.48 -22.61
C TYR A 227 -4.03 -19.15 -22.61
N ASN A 228 -3.13 -18.65 -21.79
CA ASN A 228 -1.96 -19.40 -21.35
C ASN A 228 -1.49 -18.90 -19.96
N PRO A 229 -2.03 -19.43 -18.85
CA PRO A 229 -1.40 -19.26 -17.55
C PRO A 229 -0.14 -20.13 -17.53
N GLY A 230 0.97 -19.53 -17.94
CA GLY A 230 2.29 -20.15 -17.93
C GLY A 230 2.74 -20.45 -16.51
N GLY A 231 2.50 -21.69 -16.09
CA GLY A 231 3.29 -22.53 -15.19
C GLY A 231 4.25 -21.86 -14.20
N GLY A 232 3.85 -21.86 -12.95
CA GLY A 232 4.74 -21.64 -11.81
C GLY A 232 4.04 -21.82 -10.46
N GLY A 233 3.01 -22.66 -10.37
CA GLY A 233 2.34 -22.93 -9.10
C GLY A 233 3.26 -23.78 -8.20
N PRO A 234 3.69 -23.28 -7.03
CA PRO A 234 4.27 -24.18 -6.04
C PRO A 234 3.18 -25.13 -5.56
N ASN A 235 3.46 -26.43 -5.68
CA ASN A 235 2.66 -27.51 -5.10
C ASN A 235 2.62 -27.35 -3.57
N ASN A 236 1.65 -26.61 -3.03
CA ASN A 236 1.46 -26.49 -1.58
C ASN A 236 0.36 -27.43 -1.10
N ASN A 237 0.77 -28.67 -0.87
CA ASN A 237 -0.02 -29.71 -0.23
C ASN A 237 -0.08 -29.58 1.31
N GLY A 238 0.06 -28.38 1.89
CA GLY A 238 0.05 -28.21 3.36
C GLY A 238 -0.20 -26.79 3.85
N ASN A 239 -1.21 -26.64 4.71
CA ASN A 239 -1.50 -25.52 5.62
C ASN A 239 -1.26 -24.10 5.08
N THR A 240 -2.26 -23.48 4.45
CA THR A 240 -2.33 -22.02 4.27
C THR A 240 -3.41 -21.45 5.20
N THR A 241 -3.18 -20.30 5.85
CA THR A 241 -4.23 -19.61 6.61
C THR A 241 -5.01 -18.71 5.67
N ILE A 242 -6.31 -18.90 5.57
CA ILE A 242 -7.15 -18.03 4.74
C ILE A 242 -7.65 -16.88 5.59
N THR A 243 -7.65 -15.67 5.04
CA THR A 243 -8.25 -14.49 5.68
C THR A 243 -9.03 -13.70 4.66
N ASN A 244 -10.00 -12.93 5.13
CA ASN A 244 -10.55 -11.81 4.38
C ASN A 244 -10.33 -10.57 5.23
N PRO A 245 -9.59 -9.56 4.74
CA PRO A 245 -9.51 -8.29 5.44
C PRO A 245 -10.91 -7.84 5.83
N LEU A 246 -11.10 -7.40 7.07
CA LEU A 246 -12.36 -6.90 7.62
C LEU A 246 -12.18 -5.42 7.99
N LEU A 247 -12.91 -4.54 7.31
CA LEU A 247 -12.84 -3.09 7.53
C LEU A 247 -13.78 -2.63 8.64
N CYS A 248 -13.42 -1.53 9.31
CA CYS A 248 -14.14 -0.98 10.45
C CYS A 248 -15.61 -0.62 10.11
N TYR A 249 -15.92 -0.17 8.89
CA TYR A 249 -17.29 0.22 8.52
C TYR A 249 -18.24 -0.98 8.39
N LYS A 250 -17.71 -2.20 8.34
CA LYS A 250 -18.50 -3.43 8.46
C LYS A 250 -18.81 -3.78 9.91
N THR A 251 -18.19 -3.09 10.86
CA THR A 251 -18.31 -3.33 12.29
C THR A 251 -19.07 -2.20 12.98
N GLN A 252 -19.35 -2.35 14.28
CA GLN A 252 -19.97 -1.29 15.09
C GLN A 252 -18.94 -0.34 15.75
N VAL A 253 -17.69 -0.37 15.30
CA VAL A 253 -16.64 0.53 15.80
C VAL A 253 -16.59 1.79 14.94
N ASP A 254 -16.48 2.96 15.58
CA ASP A 254 -16.18 4.21 14.89
C ASP A 254 -14.87 4.04 14.09
N CYS A 255 -14.97 4.17 12.78
CA CYS A 255 -13.80 4.20 11.92
C CYS A 255 -12.99 5.47 12.25
N PRO A 256 -11.65 5.39 12.26
CA PRO A 256 -10.81 6.58 12.15
C PRO A 256 -11.33 7.48 11.01
N PRO A 257 -11.46 8.80 11.21
CA PRO A 257 -11.91 9.72 10.17
C PRO A 257 -11.04 9.68 8.91
N GLU A 258 -9.77 9.27 9.04
CA GLU A 258 -8.97 8.94 7.87
C GLU A 258 -9.59 7.77 7.12
N LEU A 259 -9.82 6.59 7.71
CA LEU A 259 -10.41 5.41 7.03
C LEU A 259 -11.80 5.64 6.41
N GLU A 260 -12.61 6.56 6.94
CA GLU A 260 -13.89 6.97 6.31
C GLU A 260 -13.70 7.86 5.06
N ASN A 261 -12.54 8.51 4.91
CA ASN A 261 -12.17 9.41 3.81
C ASN A 261 -11.05 8.84 2.91
N TRP A 262 -10.81 7.52 2.88
CA TRP A 262 -9.91 6.91 1.87
C TRP A 262 -10.50 6.93 0.45
N ASP A 263 -11.71 7.47 0.30
CA ASP A 263 -12.26 7.92 -0.95
C ASP A 263 -11.36 9.03 -1.52
N THR A 264 -10.54 8.62 -2.50
CA THR A 264 -9.61 9.42 -3.30
C THR A 264 -8.39 9.98 -2.57
N LEU A 265 -7.19 9.56 -3.01
CA LEU A 265 -6.01 10.41 -2.87
C LEU A 265 -6.44 11.83 -3.25
N LYS A 266 -6.21 12.74 -2.32
CA LYS A 266 -6.59 14.13 -2.49
C LYS A 266 -6.02 14.67 -3.80
N ASP A 267 -6.80 15.45 -4.55
CA ASP A 267 -6.30 16.02 -5.80
C ASP A 267 -4.98 16.78 -5.53
N PRO A 268 -3.96 16.63 -6.38
CA PRO A 268 -2.69 17.32 -6.22
C PRO A 268 -2.80 18.83 -5.94
N CYS A 269 -3.74 19.52 -6.59
CA CYS A 269 -3.94 20.95 -6.38
C CYS A 269 -4.62 21.25 -5.04
N ASP A 270 -5.51 20.38 -4.58
CA ASP A 270 -6.10 20.48 -3.25
C ASP A 270 -5.01 20.29 -2.18
N LYS A 271 -4.12 19.28 -2.31
CA LYS A 271 -2.97 19.10 -1.39
C LYS A 271 -2.17 20.39 -1.19
N ILE A 272 -1.89 21.11 -2.28
CA ILE A 272 -1.16 22.39 -2.24
C ILE A 272 -2.00 23.49 -1.58
N THR A 273 -3.27 23.62 -1.93
CA THR A 273 -4.17 24.65 -1.39
C THR A 273 -4.34 24.48 0.10
N ASP A 274 -4.70 23.28 0.54
CA ASP A 274 -4.91 22.96 1.94
C ASP A 274 -3.64 23.12 2.78
N LEU A 275 -2.46 22.81 2.23
CA LEU A 275 -1.21 23.04 2.95
C LEU A 275 -1.05 24.52 3.34
N PHE A 276 -1.43 25.47 2.47
CA PHE A 276 -1.34 26.89 2.79
C PHE A 276 -2.51 27.39 3.63
N GLU A 277 -3.66 26.72 3.61
CA GLU A 277 -4.78 26.99 4.53
C GLU A 277 -4.46 26.52 5.96
N ASP A 278 -3.93 25.30 6.09
CA ASP A 278 -3.53 24.68 7.35
C ASP A 278 -2.31 25.39 7.96
N PHE A 279 -1.38 25.87 7.11
CA PHE A 279 -0.16 26.56 7.53
C PHE A 279 0.02 27.93 6.85
N PRO A 280 -0.74 28.96 7.27
CA PRO A 280 -0.75 30.27 6.60
C PRO A 280 0.61 31.00 6.56
N SER A 281 1.52 30.71 7.49
CA SER A 281 2.88 31.29 7.50
C SER A 281 3.85 30.57 6.57
N TYR A 282 3.51 29.38 6.06
CA TYR A 282 4.46 28.55 5.32
C TYR A 282 4.95 29.23 4.04
N LYS A 283 4.07 29.99 3.38
CA LYS A 283 4.41 30.79 2.20
C LYS A 283 5.54 31.79 2.48
N SER A 284 5.49 32.49 3.61
CA SER A 284 6.55 33.43 3.98
C SER A 284 7.86 32.72 4.34
N GLU A 285 7.79 31.51 4.89
CA GLU A 285 8.96 30.69 5.17
C GLU A 285 9.61 30.18 3.86
N LEU A 286 8.83 29.76 2.87
CA LEU A 286 9.34 29.38 1.55
C LEU A 286 10.02 30.57 0.82
N ILE A 287 9.47 31.78 0.94
CA ILE A 287 10.10 33.00 0.40
C ILE A 287 11.42 33.29 1.13
N SER A 288 11.45 33.12 2.45
CA SER A 288 12.66 33.31 3.25
C SER A 288 13.73 32.26 2.92
N LEU A 289 13.31 31.01 2.70
CA LEU A 289 14.17 29.93 2.24
C LEU A 289 14.74 30.21 0.85
N ALA A 290 13.94 30.73 -0.07
CA ALA A 290 14.38 31.08 -1.43
C ALA A 290 15.54 32.09 -1.45
N ALA A 291 15.60 32.99 -0.47
CA ALA A 291 16.68 33.97 -0.34
C ALA A 291 18.04 33.32 0.01
N LYS A 292 18.04 32.08 0.51
CA LYS A 292 19.25 31.34 0.90
C LYS A 292 19.92 30.57 -0.26
N THR A 293 19.34 30.56 -1.46
CA THR A 293 19.92 29.86 -2.63
C THR A 293 21.31 30.34 -3.04
N SER A 294 21.72 31.54 -2.63
CA SER A 294 23.07 32.07 -2.89
C SER A 294 24.15 31.53 -1.93
N GLU A 295 23.75 30.83 -0.87
CA GLU A 295 24.66 30.21 0.08
C GLU A 295 25.41 29.03 -0.57
N GLN A 296 26.48 28.57 0.09
CA GLN A 296 27.29 27.41 -0.35
C GLN A 296 26.85 26.11 0.36
N VAL A 297 25.65 26.11 0.92
CA VAL A 297 25.02 25.00 1.63
C VAL A 297 23.56 24.92 1.24
N GLU A 298 23.02 23.71 1.25
CA GLU A 298 21.58 23.51 1.10
C GLU A 298 20.88 23.75 2.44
N ASN A 299 19.85 24.59 2.41
CA ASN A 299 18.98 24.85 3.53
C ASN A 299 17.65 24.11 3.31
N GLY A 300 17.02 23.65 4.38
CA GLY A 300 15.72 23.00 4.31
C GLY A 300 14.82 23.35 5.48
N ILE A 301 13.52 23.22 5.26
CA ILE A 301 12.47 23.35 6.26
C ILE A 301 11.47 22.22 6.08
N PHE A 302 10.72 21.88 7.14
CA PHE A 302 9.71 20.82 7.09
C PHE A 302 8.55 21.09 8.03
N ILE A 303 7.47 20.33 7.82
CA ILE A 303 6.30 20.24 8.69
C ILE A 303 6.01 18.74 8.88
N ASP A 304 5.73 18.33 10.11
CA ASP A 304 5.35 16.97 10.47
C ASP A 304 4.01 16.96 11.24
N GLU A 305 3.42 15.79 11.45
CA GLU A 305 2.13 15.66 12.14
C GLU A 305 2.10 16.16 13.59
N SER A 306 3.25 16.24 14.25
CA SER A 306 3.31 16.71 15.64
C SER A 306 3.29 18.22 15.78
N SER A 307 3.65 18.92 14.71
CA SER A 307 3.90 20.35 14.71
C SER A 307 2.85 21.11 13.92
N ASN A 308 2.35 22.20 14.52
CA ASN A 308 1.55 23.20 13.83
C ASN A 308 2.40 24.36 13.27
N HIS A 309 3.73 24.22 13.26
CA HIS A 309 4.66 25.24 12.79
C HIS A 309 5.80 24.65 11.96
N VAL A 310 6.41 25.52 11.17
CA VAL A 310 7.53 25.21 10.28
C VAL A 310 8.80 25.02 11.09
N GLN A 311 9.54 23.95 10.81
CA GLN A 311 10.79 23.60 11.48
C GLN A 311 11.96 23.72 10.51
N ASP A 312 13.11 24.20 11.00
CA ASP A 312 14.36 24.17 10.23
C ASP A 312 14.94 22.75 10.20
N MET A 313 15.46 22.34 9.05
CA MET A 313 16.26 21.13 8.96
C MET A 313 17.70 21.40 9.40
N PRO A 314 18.40 20.41 9.97
CA PRO A 314 19.83 20.51 10.20
C PRO A 314 20.54 20.89 8.89
N GLN A 315 21.41 21.91 8.94
CA GLN A 315 22.14 22.35 7.76
C GLN A 315 22.94 21.19 7.17
N GLY A 316 22.73 20.99 5.86
CA GLY A 316 23.40 19.97 5.09
C GLY A 316 24.84 20.33 4.70
N GLU A 317 25.46 19.43 3.94
CA GLU A 317 26.66 19.76 3.18
C GLU A 317 26.24 20.28 1.79
N SER A 318 27.20 20.85 1.04
CA SER A 318 26.91 21.36 -0.29
C SER A 318 26.39 20.24 -1.21
N GLY A 319 25.19 20.44 -1.77
CA GLY A 319 24.50 19.46 -2.59
C GLY A 319 23.85 18.29 -1.85
N LYS A 320 23.65 18.38 -0.53
CA LYS A 320 22.91 17.37 0.25
C LYS A 320 22.30 17.93 1.53
N ILE A 321 20.98 17.88 1.63
CA ILE A 321 20.22 18.07 2.88
C ILE A 321 20.36 16.90 3.87
N ILE A 322 20.16 17.17 5.17
CA ILE A 322 20.00 16.12 6.19
C ILE A 322 18.51 15.88 6.40
N PHE A 323 17.98 14.91 5.67
CA PHE A 323 16.60 14.44 5.77
C PHE A 323 16.54 13.13 6.55
N SER A 324 15.69 13.07 7.59
CA SER A 324 15.49 11.85 8.35
C SER A 324 14.54 10.94 7.58
N ASN A 325 14.98 9.74 7.20
CA ASN A 325 14.10 8.76 6.56
C ASN A 325 13.21 8.01 7.56
N ASN A 326 13.38 8.27 8.86
CA ASN A 326 12.63 7.64 9.94
C ASN A 326 12.37 8.66 11.07
N PRO A 327 11.65 9.76 10.80
CA PRO A 327 11.23 10.67 11.84
C PRO A 327 10.25 9.98 12.80
N GLU A 328 10.08 10.58 13.99
CA GLU A 328 9.08 10.14 14.95
C GLU A 328 7.67 10.28 14.37
N TYR A 329 7.40 11.42 13.72
CA TYR A 329 6.13 11.78 13.09
C TYR A 329 6.26 11.88 11.58
N ALA A 330 5.20 11.58 10.84
CA ALA A 330 5.23 11.63 9.38
C ALA A 330 5.30 13.08 8.87
N TYR A 331 5.97 13.28 7.73
CA TYR A 331 6.09 14.57 7.09
C TYR A 331 4.80 14.95 6.35
N ILE A 332 4.32 16.17 6.59
CA ILE A 332 3.27 16.83 5.81
C ILE A 332 3.89 17.66 4.68
N SER A 333 5.03 18.29 4.92
CA SER A 333 5.72 19.03 3.88
C SER A 333 7.21 19.08 4.14
N PHE A 334 7.95 19.20 3.05
CA PHE A 334 9.39 19.30 3.04
C PHE A 334 9.81 20.29 1.96
N ALA A 335 10.72 21.22 2.26
CA ALA A 335 11.24 22.14 1.27
C ALA A 335 12.74 22.33 1.42
N HIS A 336 13.46 22.41 0.31
CA HIS A 336 14.90 22.71 0.34
C HIS A 336 15.38 23.59 -0.80
N THR A 337 16.60 24.12 -0.60
CA THR A 337 17.33 24.86 -1.61
C THR A 337 18.40 24.01 -2.26
N HIS A 338 18.50 24.10 -3.58
CA HIS A 338 19.69 23.73 -4.32
C HIS A 338 20.63 24.94 -4.41
N ASP A 339 21.83 24.78 -3.84
CA ASP A 339 22.76 25.88 -3.56
C ASP A 339 23.53 26.39 -4.80
N ALA A 340 24.32 27.46 -4.63
CA ALA A 340 25.09 28.07 -5.71
C ALA A 340 26.35 27.29 -6.14
N SER A 341 26.66 26.15 -5.52
CA SER A 341 27.87 25.35 -5.81
C SER A 341 27.78 24.55 -7.12
N GLY A 342 26.67 24.65 -7.85
CA GLY A 342 26.43 23.92 -9.09
C GLY A 342 25.56 22.68 -8.89
N THR A 343 24.42 22.85 -8.25
CA THR A 343 23.39 21.83 -8.04
C THR A 343 22.46 21.67 -9.26
N TYR A 344 21.53 20.72 -9.20
CA TYR A 344 20.58 20.45 -10.28
C TYR A 344 19.51 21.56 -10.37
N SER A 345 18.96 21.80 -11.57
CA SER A 345 17.84 22.75 -11.74
C SER A 345 16.47 22.11 -11.48
N VAL A 346 16.42 20.86 -11.01
CA VAL A 346 15.24 20.03 -10.70
C VAL A 346 15.59 19.18 -9.48
N PHE A 347 14.63 18.44 -8.89
CA PHE A 347 14.92 17.51 -7.80
C PHE A 347 16.04 16.56 -8.20
N SER A 348 17.01 16.38 -7.31
CA SER A 348 18.09 15.44 -7.51
C SER A 348 17.57 13.99 -7.40
N TRP A 349 18.36 13.04 -7.91
CA TRP A 349 18.05 11.62 -7.70
C TRP A 349 17.99 11.27 -6.20
N ASP A 350 18.91 11.84 -5.41
CA ASP A 350 18.96 11.60 -3.96
C ASP A 350 17.75 12.19 -3.26
N ASP A 351 17.23 13.35 -3.69
CA ASP A 351 16.02 13.97 -3.13
C ASP A 351 14.82 13.03 -3.30
N LEU A 352 14.62 12.55 -4.54
CA LEU A 352 13.54 11.63 -4.86
C LEU A 352 13.67 10.33 -4.08
N ALA A 353 14.89 9.77 -4.01
CA ALA A 353 15.17 8.55 -3.28
C ALA A 353 14.88 8.68 -1.77
N LEU A 354 15.18 9.83 -1.16
CA LEU A 354 14.87 10.11 0.23
C LEU A 354 13.35 10.18 0.47
N ILE A 355 12.62 10.90 -0.40
CA ILE A 355 11.16 10.98 -0.35
C ILE A 355 10.53 9.59 -0.50
N ALA A 356 10.97 8.80 -1.49
CA ALA A 356 10.47 7.45 -1.72
C ALA A 356 10.68 6.54 -0.50
N ARG A 357 11.87 6.59 0.11
CA ARG A 357 12.17 5.79 1.30
C ARG A 357 11.37 6.21 2.53
N ALA A 358 11.12 7.51 2.71
CA ALA A 358 10.24 7.96 3.79
C ALA A 358 8.78 7.54 3.54
N ALA A 359 8.31 7.60 2.29
CA ALA A 359 6.99 7.09 1.92
C ALA A 359 6.87 5.57 2.19
N GLU A 360 7.85 4.78 1.77
CA GLU A 360 7.92 3.33 2.02
C GLU A 360 7.83 2.99 3.52
N ASN A 361 8.47 3.81 4.36
CA ASN A 361 8.47 3.62 5.81
C ASN A 361 7.20 4.15 6.51
N GLY A 362 6.20 4.64 5.78
CA GLY A 362 5.01 5.27 6.35
C GLY A 362 5.33 6.58 7.10
N LYS A 363 6.35 7.31 6.64
CA LYS A 363 6.85 8.56 7.25
C LYS A 363 6.51 9.80 6.44
N ILE A 364 5.55 9.67 5.52
CA ILE A 364 4.98 10.76 4.75
C ILE A 364 3.46 10.65 4.81
N GLU A 365 2.82 11.77 5.14
CA GLU A 365 1.36 11.92 5.05
C GLU A 365 0.94 12.08 3.58
N THR A 366 0.88 11.00 2.81
CA THR A 366 0.70 11.03 1.35
C THR A 366 -0.50 11.87 0.89
N ASN A 367 -1.60 11.86 1.64
CA ASN A 367 -2.80 12.65 1.33
C ASN A 367 -2.66 14.16 1.55
N LYS A 368 -1.60 14.60 2.25
CA LYS A 368 -1.31 16.03 2.51
C LYS A 368 0.06 16.45 1.96
N PHE A 369 0.88 15.49 1.52
CA PHE A 369 2.29 15.73 1.29
C PHE A 369 2.55 16.61 0.07
N VAL A 370 3.32 17.68 0.30
CA VAL A 370 3.89 18.51 -0.76
C VAL A 370 5.37 18.76 -0.47
N ALA A 371 6.24 18.41 -1.41
CA ALA A 371 7.65 18.76 -1.38
C ALA A 371 7.94 19.99 -2.24
N PHE A 372 8.81 20.90 -1.80
CA PHE A 372 9.23 22.07 -2.59
C PHE A 372 10.74 22.07 -2.84
N LEU A 373 11.13 22.46 -4.05
CA LEU A 373 12.52 22.71 -4.40
C LEU A 373 12.69 24.14 -4.91
N ILE A 374 13.72 24.83 -4.41
CA ILE A 374 14.09 26.17 -4.86
C ILE A 374 15.55 26.17 -5.27
N THR A 375 15.88 26.49 -6.53
CA THR A 375 17.26 26.36 -7.01
C THR A 375 17.96 27.69 -7.25
N ALA A 376 19.28 27.73 -7.05
CA ALA A 376 20.13 28.85 -7.45
C ALA A 376 20.09 29.15 -8.96
N LYS A 377 19.60 28.19 -9.78
CA LYS A 377 19.36 28.36 -11.22
C LYS A 377 18.03 29.05 -11.53
N GLY A 378 17.29 29.48 -10.51
CA GLY A 378 16.07 30.27 -10.63
C GLY A 378 14.81 29.45 -10.87
N THR A 379 14.89 28.12 -10.81
CA THR A 379 13.71 27.24 -10.90
C THR A 379 13.09 26.99 -9.54
N ARG A 380 11.77 26.76 -9.51
CA ARG A 380 11.01 26.38 -8.32
C ARG A 380 9.99 25.32 -8.68
N TYR A 381 9.94 24.26 -7.88
CA TYR A 381 9.00 23.17 -8.09
C TYR A 381 8.26 22.84 -6.81
N ALA A 382 7.02 22.38 -6.98
CA ALA A 382 6.35 21.55 -5.98
C ALA A 382 6.19 20.13 -6.53
N LEU A 383 6.17 19.14 -5.64
CA LEU A 383 5.99 17.72 -5.94
C LEU A 383 4.94 17.15 -4.98
N THR A 384 3.96 16.44 -5.52
CA THR A 384 3.00 15.65 -4.72
C THR A 384 3.18 14.16 -5.04
N ILE A 385 2.81 13.30 -4.07
CA ILE A 385 2.81 11.85 -4.25
C ILE A 385 1.38 11.41 -4.53
N GLU A 386 1.19 10.77 -5.69
CA GLU A 386 -0.12 10.25 -6.12
C GLU A 386 -0.20 8.74 -5.97
N ASP A 387 0.93 8.05 -5.88
CA ASP A 387 0.95 6.60 -5.69
C ASP A 387 2.29 6.20 -5.05
N VAL A 388 2.23 5.77 -3.79
CA VAL A 388 3.42 5.38 -3.02
C VAL A 388 4.08 4.16 -3.63
N SER A 389 3.30 3.15 -4.04
CA SER A 389 3.83 1.91 -4.61
C SER A 389 4.58 2.18 -5.91
N LYS A 390 4.04 3.05 -6.77
CA LYS A 390 4.74 3.48 -7.99
C LYS A 390 6.01 4.25 -7.69
N LEU A 391 5.98 5.15 -6.71
CA LEU A 391 7.16 5.92 -6.31
C LEU A 391 8.27 5.01 -5.76
N THR A 392 7.92 4.05 -4.90
CA THR A 392 8.89 3.12 -4.30
C THR A 392 9.39 2.08 -5.29
N ASP A 393 8.56 1.63 -6.24
CA ASP A 393 9.01 0.77 -7.34
C ASP A 393 9.93 1.52 -8.32
N PHE A 394 9.66 2.80 -8.59
CA PHE A 394 10.50 3.66 -9.41
C PHE A 394 11.89 3.86 -8.77
N LEU A 395 11.93 4.12 -7.47
CA LEU A 395 13.14 4.41 -6.70
C LEU A 395 13.49 3.29 -5.72
N TYR A 396 13.36 2.04 -6.17
CA TYR A 396 13.57 0.86 -5.34
C TYR A 396 14.92 0.92 -4.63
N GLN A 397 14.85 0.81 -3.30
CA GLN A 397 16.01 0.74 -2.44
C GLN A 397 15.90 -0.49 -1.55
N PRO A 398 16.88 -1.40 -1.57
CA PRO A 398 16.83 -2.56 -0.70
C PRO A 398 16.82 -2.13 0.77
N SER A 399 16.03 -2.85 1.59
CA SER A 399 16.04 -2.67 3.03
C SER A 399 17.44 -2.94 3.58
N SER A 400 17.89 -2.12 4.53
CA SER A 400 19.15 -2.32 5.25
C SER A 400 19.07 -3.41 6.33
N SER A 401 17.90 -4.03 6.49
CA SER A 401 17.65 -5.04 7.52
C SER A 401 18.40 -6.34 7.19
N VAL A 402 19.05 -6.91 8.21
CA VAL A 402 19.78 -8.18 8.06
C VAL A 402 18.80 -9.29 7.66
N GLY A 403 19.04 -9.93 6.52
CA GLY A 403 18.19 -10.99 5.99
C GLY A 403 17.08 -10.53 5.04
N ALA A 404 16.98 -9.23 4.75
CA ALA A 404 16.08 -8.73 3.71
C ALA A 404 16.46 -9.31 2.34
N GLN A 405 15.45 -9.77 1.60
CA GLN A 405 15.64 -10.18 0.21
C GLN A 405 15.76 -8.94 -0.68
N VAL A 406 16.70 -8.98 -1.61
CA VAL A 406 16.94 -7.91 -2.57
C VAL A 406 16.29 -8.31 -3.88
N ASP A 407 15.36 -7.49 -4.37
CA ASP A 407 14.85 -7.61 -5.74
C ASP A 407 15.89 -7.03 -6.70
N VAL A 408 16.74 -7.91 -7.22
CA VAL A 408 17.81 -7.56 -8.16
C VAL A 408 17.22 -6.97 -9.46
N SER A 409 16.02 -7.38 -9.87
CA SER A 409 15.41 -6.88 -11.10
C SER A 409 14.95 -5.43 -10.94
N LYS A 410 14.27 -5.11 -9.82
CA LYS A 410 13.90 -3.72 -9.48
C LYS A 410 15.16 -2.86 -9.32
N MET A 411 16.18 -3.35 -8.60
CA MET A 411 17.45 -2.64 -8.43
C MET A 411 18.16 -2.33 -9.77
N LEU A 412 18.23 -3.30 -10.70
CA LEU A 412 18.82 -3.09 -12.02
C LEU A 412 18.01 -2.10 -12.86
N LYS A 413 16.67 -2.14 -12.78
CA LYS A 413 15.78 -1.18 -13.45
C LYS A 413 16.03 0.24 -12.93
N THR A 414 16.03 0.43 -11.61
CA THR A 414 16.29 1.71 -10.95
C THR A 414 17.68 2.26 -11.30
N ASN A 415 18.72 1.42 -11.31
CA ASN A 415 20.05 1.81 -11.75
C ASN A 415 20.10 2.22 -13.23
N ALA A 416 19.43 1.47 -14.12
CA ALA A 416 19.38 1.81 -15.54
C ALA A 416 18.70 3.16 -15.82
N ILE A 417 17.69 3.53 -15.01
CA ILE A 417 17.04 4.84 -15.07
C ILE A 417 18.03 5.93 -14.64
N TYR A 418 18.67 5.76 -13.48
CA TYR A 418 19.68 6.71 -12.99
C TYR A 418 20.78 6.94 -14.05
N GLU A 419 21.32 5.85 -14.59
CA GLU A 419 22.34 5.90 -15.63
C GLU A 419 21.84 6.67 -16.87
N LYS A 420 20.63 6.39 -17.36
CA LYS A 420 20.06 7.03 -18.55
C LYS A 420 19.88 8.54 -18.38
N TYR A 421 19.36 9.00 -17.24
CA TYR A 421 18.91 10.39 -17.08
C TYR A 421 19.89 11.30 -16.34
N TYR A 422 20.70 10.77 -15.41
CA TYR A 422 21.63 11.55 -14.58
C TYR A 422 23.10 11.29 -14.90
N GLU A 423 23.50 10.03 -15.11
CA GLU A 423 24.94 9.69 -15.17
C GLU A 423 25.51 9.69 -16.60
N ALA A 424 24.76 9.20 -17.58
CA ALA A 424 25.26 8.94 -18.92
C ALA A 424 25.99 10.16 -19.50
N LYS A 425 26.98 9.92 -20.36
CA LYS A 425 27.76 11.00 -20.99
C LYS A 425 26.85 12.03 -21.69
N ASN A 426 25.78 11.56 -22.32
CA ASN A 426 24.74 12.33 -22.99
C ASN A 426 23.50 12.63 -22.14
N ALA A 427 23.49 12.28 -20.84
CA ALA A 427 22.41 12.65 -19.93
C ALA A 427 22.24 14.17 -19.89
N VAL A 428 20.97 14.62 -19.90
CA VAL A 428 20.61 16.04 -19.92
C VAL A 428 20.53 16.60 -18.50
N ILE A 429 20.07 15.81 -17.53
CA ILE A 429 19.91 16.24 -16.13
C ILE A 429 21.29 16.27 -15.48
N LYS A 430 21.94 17.44 -15.49
CA LYS A 430 23.29 17.62 -14.95
C LYS A 430 23.41 18.90 -14.15
N LYS A 431 24.22 18.80 -13.10
CA LYS A 431 24.71 19.90 -12.26
C LYS A 431 25.27 21.07 -13.07
N ASN A 432 26.02 20.81 -14.14
CA ASN A 432 26.61 21.84 -15.00
C ASN A 432 25.78 22.23 -16.23
N ASN A 433 24.56 21.68 -16.41
CA ASN A 433 23.68 22.08 -17.50
C ASN A 433 22.90 23.35 -17.10
N ASN A 434 23.04 24.41 -17.89
CA ASN A 434 22.39 25.71 -17.66
C ASN A 434 21.12 25.90 -18.51
N ASN A 435 20.76 24.94 -19.37
CA ASN A 435 19.49 24.94 -20.08
C ASN A 435 18.40 24.29 -19.21
N ASN A 436 17.82 25.09 -18.33
CA ASN A 436 16.80 24.62 -17.37
C ASN A 436 15.58 24.00 -18.07
N GLU A 437 15.18 24.50 -19.23
CA GLU A 437 14.05 23.96 -20.01
C GLU A 437 14.34 22.55 -20.51
N ALA A 438 15.54 22.33 -21.07
CA ALA A 438 15.96 21.00 -21.49
C ALA A 438 16.06 20.01 -20.31
N VAL A 439 16.56 20.49 -19.16
CA VAL A 439 16.64 19.68 -17.93
C VAL A 439 15.24 19.34 -17.40
N GLN A 440 14.34 20.31 -17.32
CA GLN A 440 12.95 20.12 -16.88
C GLN A 440 12.24 19.09 -17.77
N LYS A 441 12.39 19.21 -19.08
CA LYS A 441 11.79 18.27 -20.03
C LYS A 441 12.35 16.85 -19.87
N ALA A 442 13.66 16.71 -19.72
CA ALA A 442 14.27 15.40 -19.46
C ALA A 442 13.82 14.81 -18.12
N PHE A 443 13.63 15.64 -17.11
CA PHE A 443 13.12 15.25 -15.80
C PHE A 443 11.66 14.76 -15.87
N LEU A 444 10.77 15.51 -16.52
CA LEU A 444 9.38 15.08 -16.73
C LEU A 444 9.30 13.81 -17.59
N GLN A 445 10.18 13.66 -18.60
CA GLN A 445 10.27 12.44 -19.39
C GLN A 445 10.64 11.24 -18.52
N MET A 446 11.61 11.40 -17.60
CA MET A 446 12.01 10.34 -16.69
C MET A 446 10.83 9.88 -15.83
N LEU A 447 10.08 10.82 -15.24
CA LEU A 447 8.95 10.49 -14.38
C LEU A 447 7.85 9.77 -15.17
N LYS A 448 7.54 10.25 -16.38
CA LYS A 448 6.52 9.67 -17.26
C LYS A 448 6.90 8.29 -17.79
N ASP A 449 8.14 8.12 -18.29
CA ASP A 449 8.60 6.85 -18.88
C ASP A 449 8.60 5.69 -17.86
N ASN A 450 8.61 6.03 -16.57
CA ASN A 450 8.72 5.05 -15.49
C ASN A 450 7.50 5.04 -14.55
N ASP A 451 6.43 5.77 -14.90
CA ASP A 451 5.20 5.85 -14.10
C ASP A 451 5.49 6.13 -12.62
N ALA A 452 6.23 7.22 -12.34
CA ALA A 452 6.89 7.46 -11.05
C ALA A 452 5.95 7.75 -9.86
N GLY A 453 4.63 7.77 -10.04
CA GLY A 453 3.67 7.98 -8.95
C GLY A 453 3.68 9.38 -8.33
N VAL A 454 4.21 10.38 -9.04
CA VAL A 454 4.33 11.77 -8.55
C VAL A 454 3.88 12.77 -9.59
N GLU A 455 3.45 13.95 -9.13
CA GLU A 455 3.10 15.09 -9.97
C GLU A 455 4.03 16.27 -9.68
N ILE A 456 4.37 17.05 -10.71
CA ILE A 456 5.30 18.17 -10.61
C ILE A 456 4.61 19.47 -11.02
N PHE A 457 4.83 20.51 -10.24
CA PHE A 457 4.29 21.84 -10.46
C PHE A 457 5.41 22.84 -10.66
N ASN A 458 5.26 23.73 -11.64
CA ASN A 458 6.05 24.95 -11.67
C ASN A 458 5.45 25.96 -10.67
N VAL A 459 6.33 26.63 -9.93
CA VAL A 459 5.94 27.55 -8.85
C VAL A 459 6.51 28.94 -9.12
N ASP A 460 5.68 29.97 -8.98
CA ASP A 460 6.13 31.34 -9.13
C ASP A 460 6.95 31.83 -7.92
N VAL A 461 7.62 32.98 -8.06
CA VAL A 461 8.48 33.54 -7.00
C VAL A 461 7.72 33.90 -5.73
N THR A 462 6.40 34.07 -5.82
CA THR A 462 5.55 34.44 -4.68
C THR A 462 4.85 33.24 -4.05
N PHE A 463 5.00 32.03 -4.60
CA PHE A 463 4.29 30.81 -4.19
C PHE A 463 2.76 30.99 -4.22
N ASN A 464 2.25 31.85 -5.10
CA ASN A 464 0.82 32.07 -5.32
C ASN A 464 0.29 31.30 -6.52
N ASN A 465 1.14 30.93 -7.49
CA ASN A 465 0.71 30.30 -8.72
C ASN A 465 1.40 28.96 -8.87
N PHE A 466 0.59 27.92 -9.07
CA PHE A 466 1.02 26.53 -9.19
C PHE A 466 0.49 25.98 -10.51
N GLN A 467 1.42 25.62 -11.40
CA GLN A 467 1.09 25.08 -12.70
C GLN A 467 1.53 23.62 -12.78
N LYS A 468 0.59 22.69 -12.78
CA LYS A 468 0.85 21.27 -13.02
C LYS A 468 1.52 21.11 -14.39
N LEU A 469 2.67 20.44 -14.43
CA LEU A 469 3.44 20.24 -15.65
C LEU A 469 3.18 18.86 -16.22
N THR A 470 2.48 18.80 -17.37
CA THR A 470 2.23 17.55 -18.08
C THR A 470 3.11 17.47 -19.33
N LEU A 471 3.86 16.39 -19.48
CA LEU A 471 4.59 16.11 -20.72
C LEU A 471 3.70 15.32 -21.69
N GLU A 472 3.36 15.95 -22.80
CA GLU A 472 2.46 15.40 -23.82
C GLU A 472 2.99 14.11 -24.45
N SER A 473 2.10 13.36 -25.10
CA SER A 473 2.44 12.08 -25.78
C SER A 473 3.56 12.19 -26.82
N ASP A 474 3.80 13.39 -27.37
CA ASP A 474 4.89 13.67 -28.30
C ASP A 474 6.28 13.70 -27.63
N ASN A 475 6.33 13.65 -26.29
CA ASN A 475 7.56 13.76 -25.49
C ASN A 475 8.33 15.07 -25.76
N THR A 476 7.66 16.04 -26.37
CA THR A 476 8.25 17.31 -26.76
C THR A 476 7.59 18.54 -26.17
N THR A 477 6.29 18.48 -25.91
CA THR A 477 5.48 19.61 -25.47
C THR A 477 5.16 19.46 -23.99
N ILE A 478 5.41 20.52 -23.22
CA ILE A 478 5.00 20.62 -21.82
C ILE A 478 3.77 21.52 -21.75
N THR A 479 2.68 20.99 -21.24
CA THR A 479 1.43 21.74 -21.03
C THR A 479 1.29 22.10 -19.55
N PRO A 480 1.42 23.39 -19.19
CA PRO A 480 1.10 23.85 -17.85
C PRO A 480 -0.42 23.95 -17.67
N THR A 481 -0.93 23.39 -16.57
CA THR A 481 -2.33 23.54 -16.14
C THR A 481 -2.35 24.23 -14.79
N GLU A 482 -3.03 25.37 -14.68
CA GLU A 482 -3.18 26.08 -13.41
C GLU A 482 -3.95 25.23 -12.40
N CYS A 483 -3.47 25.19 -11.16
CA CYS A 483 -4.34 24.86 -10.04
C CYS A 483 -5.32 26.03 -9.86
N ASN A 484 -6.58 25.83 -10.23
CA ASN A 484 -7.62 26.83 -10.03
C ASN A 484 -7.75 27.09 -8.52
N GLN A 485 -7.37 28.29 -8.06
CA GLN A 485 -7.59 28.76 -6.70
C GLN A 485 -9.00 29.28 -6.50
#